data_AF-A0A506V6L9-F1
#
_entry.id   AF-A0A506V6L9-F1
#
_cell.length_a   1.000
_cell.length_b   1.000
_cell.length_c   1.000
_cell.angle_alpha   90.00
_cell.angle_beta   90.00
_cell.angle_gamma   90.00
#
_symmetry.space_group_name_H-M   'P 1'
#
loop_
_entity.id
_entity.type
_entity.pdbx_description
1 polymer ?
#
loop_
_entity_poly.entity_id
_entity_poly.type
_entity_poly.pdbx_seq_one_letter_code
_entity_poly.pdbx_strand_id
1 'polypeptide(L)'
;MSKAESEYQDAVESRQQLINQKAAEYQANPSERHGFIVKQVYPTNQQQIIESMADSGYMVHRMGIGVISFIRVPKNAKDNPLQEITDKATAEAESTIDKMIERLKVKASEAVHQRNKIVIEARKALDSVKDFTDYLNLIVTDTEEVNE
;
A
#
# COMPACT_ATOMS: atom_id res chain seq x y z
N MET A 1 -1.35 -8.09 -18.57
CA MET A 1 -1.88 -7.57 -17.28
C MET A 1 -1.96 -6.06 -17.37
N SER A 2 -3.00 -5.45 -16.79
CA SER A 2 -3.05 -3.99 -16.61
C SER A 2 -2.00 -3.54 -15.59
N LYS A 3 -1.66 -2.25 -15.60
CA LYS A 3 -0.73 -1.65 -14.63
C LYS A 3 -1.19 -1.90 -13.19
N ALA A 4 -2.50 -1.79 -12.91
CA ALA A 4 -3.06 -2.03 -11.58
C ALA A 4 -2.92 -3.50 -11.14
N GLU A 5 -3.07 -4.46 -12.06
CA GLU A 5 -2.83 -5.88 -11.76
C GLU A 5 -1.34 -6.14 -11.44
N SER A 6 -0.42 -5.53 -12.18
CA SER A 6 1.03 -5.65 -11.92
C SER A 6 1.39 -5.07 -10.55
N GLU A 7 0.98 -3.84 -10.25
CA GLU A 7 1.28 -3.18 -8.97
C GLU A 7 0.74 -3.96 -7.77
N TYR A 8 -0.46 -4.55 -7.90
CA TYR A 8 -1.00 -5.42 -6.86
C TYR A 8 -0.16 -6.69 -6.68
N GLN A 9 0.18 -7.37 -7.77
CA GLN A 9 0.96 -8.60 -7.73
C GLN A 9 2.36 -8.36 -7.14
N ASP A 10 3.04 -7.31 -7.60
CA ASP A 10 4.35 -6.91 -7.09
C ASP A 10 4.29 -6.62 -5.58
N ALA A 11 3.24 -5.95 -5.10
CA ALA A 11 3.06 -5.64 -3.69
C ALA A 11 2.77 -6.89 -2.83
N VAL A 12 2.06 -7.89 -3.37
CA VAL A 12 1.82 -9.17 -2.70
C VAL A 12 3.11 -9.98 -2.60
N GLU A 13 3.87 -10.08 -3.69
CA GLU A 13 5.13 -10.82 -3.74
C GLU A 13 6.21 -10.18 -2.86
N SER A 14 6.25 -8.86 -2.82
CA SER A 14 7.20 -8.09 -1.99
C SER A 14 6.67 -7.76 -0.59
N ARG A 15 5.51 -8.30 -0.17
CA ARG A 15 4.82 -7.94 1.10
C ARG A 15 5.77 -7.92 2.30
N GLN A 16 6.55 -8.98 2.49
CA GLN A 16 7.45 -9.06 3.64
C GLN A 16 8.56 -8.01 3.59
N GLN A 17 9.09 -7.71 2.40
CA GLN A 17 10.10 -6.68 2.23
C GLN A 17 9.54 -5.29 2.53
N LEU A 18 8.31 -5.01 2.07
CA LEU A 18 7.60 -3.76 2.35
C LEU A 18 7.33 -3.59 3.85
N ILE A 19 6.94 -4.66 4.55
CA ILE A 19 6.76 -4.64 6.01
C ILE A 19 8.08 -4.34 6.71
N ASN A 20 9.16 -5.04 6.34
CA ASN A 20 10.46 -4.83 6.96
C ASN A 20 10.97 -3.40 6.74
N GLN A 21 10.80 -2.85 5.53
CA GLN A 21 11.13 -1.46 5.22
C GLN A 21 10.33 -0.48 6.07
N LYS A 22 9.02 -0.70 6.19
CA LYS A 22 8.13 0.17 6.97
C LYS A 22 8.41 0.08 8.47
N ALA A 23 8.67 -1.11 8.99
CA ALA A 23 9.08 -1.31 10.38
C ALA A 23 10.42 -0.61 10.68
N ALA A 24 11.39 -0.71 9.77
CA ALA A 24 12.66 0.01 9.87
C ALA A 24 12.47 1.54 9.84
N GLU A 25 11.56 2.06 9.02
CA GLU A 25 11.19 3.48 9.01
C GLU A 25 10.63 3.95 10.36
N TYR A 26 9.78 3.13 10.99
CA TYR A 26 9.23 3.43 12.33
C TYR A 26 10.29 3.35 13.44
N GLN A 27 11.23 2.41 13.37
CA GLN A 27 12.34 2.34 14.33
C GLN A 27 13.33 3.50 14.14
N ALA A 28 13.58 3.89 12.89
CA ALA A 28 14.39 5.05 12.56
C ALA A 28 13.73 6.37 12.94
N ASN A 29 12.44 6.39 13.28
CA ASN A 29 11.72 7.56 13.73
C ASN A 29 10.98 7.27 15.05
N PRO A 30 11.70 7.29 16.19
CA PRO A 30 11.10 7.03 17.48
C PRO A 30 9.88 7.90 17.74
N SER A 31 8.79 7.27 18.14
CA SER A 31 7.49 7.91 18.34
C SER A 31 6.80 7.34 19.58
N GLU A 32 6.05 8.18 20.28
CA GLU A 32 5.25 7.77 21.44
C GLU A 32 4.23 6.68 21.10
N ARG A 33 3.79 6.64 19.84
CA ARG A 33 2.87 5.61 19.33
C ARG A 33 3.42 4.20 19.50
N HIS A 34 4.74 4.02 19.38
CA HIS A 34 5.39 2.72 19.49
C HIS A 34 5.88 2.43 20.92
N GLY A 35 5.77 3.38 21.86
CA GLY A 35 6.17 3.21 23.26
C GLY A 35 7.45 3.94 23.67
N PHE A 36 7.99 4.80 22.80
CA PHE A 36 9.04 5.74 23.21
C PHE A 36 8.45 6.88 24.06
N ILE A 37 9.30 7.55 24.83
CA ILE A 37 9.00 8.90 25.32
C ILE A 37 9.86 9.87 24.52
N VAL A 38 9.25 10.88 23.90
CA VAL A 38 9.98 11.87 23.10
C VAL A 38 9.92 13.21 23.81
N LYS A 39 11.09 13.76 24.16
CA LYS A 39 11.18 15.08 24.79
C LYS A 39 11.89 16.05 23.86
N GLN A 40 11.30 17.23 23.72
CA GLN A 40 11.96 18.38 23.08
C GLN A 40 13.10 18.85 23.98
N VAL A 41 14.26 19.12 23.39
CA VAL A 41 15.45 19.55 24.09
C VAL A 41 16.13 20.72 23.37
N TYR A 42 16.77 21.57 24.16
CA TYR A 42 17.65 22.63 23.72
C TYR A 42 19.03 22.40 24.33
N PRO A 43 20.12 22.89 23.72
CA PRO A 43 21.47 22.72 24.25
C PRO A 43 21.62 23.11 25.74
N THR A 44 20.80 24.07 26.20
CA THR A 44 20.80 24.57 27.58
C THR A 44 20.13 23.66 28.62
N ASN A 45 19.24 22.75 28.21
CA ASN A 45 18.44 21.94 29.13
C ASN A 45 18.53 20.43 28.88
N GLN A 46 19.34 19.99 27.91
CA GLN A 46 19.53 18.57 27.59
C GLN A 46 19.88 17.73 28.81
N GLN A 47 20.87 18.17 29.59
CA GLN A 47 21.36 17.43 30.75
C GLN A 47 20.29 17.28 31.83
N GLN A 48 19.58 18.38 32.15
CA GLN A 48 18.49 18.38 33.11
C GLN A 48 17.36 17.42 32.69
N ILE A 49 17.03 17.39 31.40
CA ILE A 49 15.99 16.50 30.88
C ILE A 49 16.44 15.04 30.98
N ILE A 50 17.69 14.72 30.61
CA ILE A 50 18.24 13.36 30.73
C ILE A 50 18.19 12.89 32.18
N GLU A 51 18.62 13.73 33.13
CA GLU A 51 18.59 13.41 34.56
C GLU A 51 17.17 13.16 35.07
N SER A 52 16.22 14.06 34.75
CA SER A 52 14.83 13.88 35.17
C SER A 52 14.18 12.59 34.61
N MET A 53 14.56 12.20 33.39
CA MET A 53 14.08 10.96 32.78
C MET A 53 14.75 9.73 33.39
N ALA A 54 16.04 9.82 33.74
CA ALA A 54 16.76 8.77 34.46
C ALA A 54 16.15 8.52 35.85
N ASP A 55 15.86 9.59 36.60
CA ASP A 55 15.18 9.53 37.90
C ASP A 55 13.78 8.90 37.78
N SER A 56 13.13 9.08 36.63
CA SER A 56 11.83 8.49 36.30
C SER A 56 11.92 7.03 35.79
N GLY A 57 13.12 6.43 35.76
CA GLY A 57 13.31 5.04 35.34
C GLY A 57 13.39 4.84 33.82
N TYR A 58 13.81 5.86 33.07
CA TYR A 58 14.02 5.80 31.63
C TYR A 58 15.47 6.03 31.25
N MET A 59 15.90 5.40 30.16
CA MET A 59 17.22 5.60 29.58
C MET A 59 17.11 6.21 28.18
N VAL A 60 18.13 6.96 27.80
CA VAL A 60 18.25 7.52 26.45
C VAL A 60 18.37 6.38 25.44
N HIS A 61 17.46 6.35 24.48
CA HIS A 61 17.54 5.45 23.34
C HIS A 61 18.22 6.12 22.14
N ARG A 62 17.84 7.36 21.85
CA ARG A 62 18.40 8.13 20.74
C ARG A 62 18.39 9.62 21.02
N MET A 63 19.48 10.28 20.66
CA MET A 63 19.56 11.75 20.63
C MET A 63 19.43 12.22 19.18
N GLY A 64 18.43 13.05 18.90
CA GLY A 64 18.22 13.74 17.64
C GLY A 64 18.43 15.24 17.79
N ILE A 65 18.39 15.96 16.67
CA ILE A 65 18.41 17.42 16.70
C ILE A 65 17.09 17.91 17.29
N GLY A 66 17.16 18.60 18.43
CA GLY A 66 16.00 19.18 19.11
C GLY A 66 15.13 18.19 19.89
N VAL A 67 15.37 16.88 19.80
CA VAL A 67 14.60 15.86 20.53
C VAL A 67 15.49 14.74 21.08
N ILE A 68 15.14 14.23 22.26
CA ILE A 68 15.70 12.98 22.79
C ILE A 68 14.57 11.98 22.97
N SER A 69 14.81 10.75 22.53
CA SER A 69 13.90 9.62 22.68
C SER A 69 14.39 8.70 23.79
N PHE A 70 13.48 8.29 24.65
CA PHE A 70 13.75 7.47 25.83
C PHE A 70 12.95 6.17 25.79
N ILE A 71 13.51 5.14 26.44
CA ILE A 71 12.86 3.84 26.68
C ILE A 71 12.94 3.54 28.17
N ARG A 72 11.98 2.76 28.70
CA ARG A 72 12.04 2.35 30.11
C ARG A 72 13.32 1.53 30.34
N VAL A 73 13.92 1.68 31.52
CA VAL A 73 15.06 0.85 31.92
C VAL A 73 14.56 -0.61 32.06
N PRO A 74 15.29 -1.60 31.51
CA PRO A 74 15.00 -3.01 31.74
C PRO A 74 14.97 -3.35 33.23
N LYS A 75 13.91 -4.00 33.72
CA LYS A 75 13.80 -4.42 35.12
C LYS A 75 14.68 -5.63 35.43
N ASN A 76 14.98 -6.47 34.44
CA ASN A 76 15.83 -7.65 34.56
C ASN A 76 16.35 -8.09 33.18
N ALA A 77 17.21 -9.11 33.13
CA ALA A 77 17.82 -9.61 31.89
C ALA A 77 16.83 -10.21 30.86
N LYS A 78 15.60 -10.56 31.28
CA LYS A 78 14.54 -11.07 30.39
C LYS A 78 13.60 -9.98 29.91
N ASP A 79 13.70 -8.80 30.51
CA ASP A 79 12.87 -7.65 30.21
C ASP A 79 13.52 -6.85 29.07
N ASN A 80 12.92 -6.87 27.88
CA ASN A 80 13.44 -6.14 26.72
C ASN A 80 12.41 -5.10 26.23
N PRO A 81 12.45 -3.88 26.80
CA PRO A 81 11.59 -2.77 26.38
C PRO A 81 11.68 -2.43 24.89
N LEU A 82 12.87 -2.62 24.30
CA LEU A 82 13.07 -2.34 22.89
C LEU A 82 12.37 -3.38 22.00
N GLN A 83 12.26 -4.63 22.47
CA GLN A 83 11.51 -5.67 21.76
C GLN A 83 10.02 -5.32 21.73
N GLU A 84 9.42 -4.90 22.84
CA GLU A 84 8.00 -4.50 22.87
C GLU A 84 7.71 -3.36 21.89
N ILE A 85 8.62 -2.40 21.79
CA ILE A 85 8.52 -1.29 20.84
C ILE A 85 8.67 -1.78 19.40
N THR A 86 9.61 -2.69 19.16
CA THR A 86 9.87 -3.30 17.85
C THR A 86 8.67 -4.11 17.37
N ASP A 87 8.05 -4.89 18.26
CA ASP A 87 6.87 -5.69 17.97
C ASP A 87 5.68 -4.78 17.61
N LYS A 88 5.48 -3.69 18.36
CA LYS A 88 4.43 -2.70 18.04
C LYS A 88 4.65 -2.01 16.70
N ALA A 89 5.89 -1.59 16.43
CA ALA A 89 6.24 -1.00 15.14
C ALA A 89 6.03 -1.99 13.97
N THR A 90 6.35 -3.27 14.19
CA THR A 90 6.17 -4.33 13.20
C THR A 90 4.69 -4.62 12.95
N ALA A 91 3.88 -4.76 14.00
CA ALA A 91 2.44 -4.95 13.88
C ALA A 91 1.75 -3.78 13.18
N GLU A 92 2.19 -2.54 13.43
CA GLU A 92 1.69 -1.38 12.72
C GLU A 92 2.11 -1.37 11.24
N ALA A 93 3.36 -1.75 10.95
CA ALA A 93 3.86 -1.88 9.58
C ALA A 93 3.06 -2.94 8.81
N GLU A 94 2.82 -4.10 9.40
CA GLU A 94 1.95 -5.15 8.86
C GLU A 94 0.57 -4.61 8.53
N SER A 95 -0.11 -3.98 9.50
CA SER A 95 -1.45 -3.42 9.29
C SER A 95 -1.48 -2.37 8.17
N THR A 96 -0.42 -1.56 8.06
CA THR A 96 -0.32 -0.49 7.06
C THR A 96 -0.12 -1.07 5.65
N ILE A 97 0.79 -2.04 5.52
CA ILE A 97 1.07 -2.70 4.24
C ILE A 97 -0.13 -3.54 3.80
N ASP A 98 -0.79 -4.25 4.70
CA ASP A 98 -1.99 -5.04 4.36
C ASP A 98 -3.12 -4.15 3.86
N LYS A 99 -3.37 -3.01 4.52
CA LYS A 99 -4.35 -2.02 4.04
C LYS A 99 -3.98 -1.46 2.67
N MET A 100 -2.69 -1.28 2.40
CA MET A 100 -2.23 -0.82 1.08
C MET A 100 -2.47 -1.89 0.01
N ILE A 101 -2.12 -3.14 0.28
CA ILE A 101 -2.33 -4.28 -0.63
C ILE A 101 -3.83 -4.46 -0.91
N GLU A 102 -4.70 -4.37 0.09
CA GLU A 102 -6.16 -4.46 -0.12
C GLU A 102 -6.68 -3.32 -1.00
N ARG A 103 -6.17 -2.09 -0.86
CA ARG A 103 -6.53 -1.00 -1.79
C ARG A 103 -6.07 -1.29 -3.23
N LEU A 104 -4.89 -1.87 -3.40
CA LEU A 104 -4.38 -2.26 -4.72
C LEU A 104 -5.21 -3.39 -5.33
N LYS A 105 -5.64 -4.36 -4.51
CA LYS A 105 -6.53 -5.46 -4.93
C LYS A 105 -7.85 -4.95 -5.49
N VAL A 106 -8.47 -3.98 -4.81
CA VAL A 106 -9.73 -3.36 -5.28
C VAL A 106 -9.50 -2.68 -6.63
N LYS A 107 -8.42 -1.89 -6.77
CA LYS A 107 -8.08 -1.24 -8.04
C LYS A 107 -7.81 -2.22 -9.18
N ALA A 108 -7.07 -3.30 -8.90
CA ALA A 108 -6.81 -4.37 -9.87
C ALA A 108 -8.11 -5.05 -10.31
N SER A 109 -9.02 -5.33 -9.36
CA SER A 109 -10.33 -5.93 -9.63
C SER A 109 -11.21 -5.03 -10.49
N GLU A 110 -11.23 -3.73 -10.20
CA GLU A 110 -11.93 -2.73 -11.02
C GLU A 110 -11.36 -2.67 -12.44
N ALA A 111 -10.03 -2.68 -12.60
CA ALA A 111 -9.38 -2.66 -13.91
C ALA A 111 -9.74 -3.90 -14.75
N VAL A 112 -9.76 -5.09 -14.13
CA VAL A 112 -10.20 -6.33 -14.77
C VAL A 112 -11.67 -6.24 -15.17
N HIS A 113 -12.53 -5.71 -14.30
CA HIS A 113 -13.96 -5.54 -14.59
C HIS A 113 -14.19 -4.62 -15.80
N GLN A 114 -13.51 -3.47 -15.86
CA GLN A 114 -13.61 -2.55 -17.00
C GLN A 114 -13.10 -3.20 -18.29
N ARG A 115 -11.99 -3.93 -18.25
CA ARG A 115 -11.48 -4.69 -19.40
C ARG A 115 -12.52 -5.70 -19.89
N ASN A 116 -13.15 -6.45 -18.99
CA ASN A 116 -14.13 -7.46 -19.34
C ASN A 116 -15.39 -6.83 -19.97
N LYS A 117 -15.85 -5.67 -19.48
CA LYS A 117 -16.95 -4.92 -20.11
C LYS A 117 -16.63 -4.58 -21.57
N ILE A 118 -15.46 -4.00 -21.82
CA ILE A 118 -15.02 -3.63 -23.18
C ILE A 118 -14.98 -4.87 -24.08
N VAL A 119 -14.45 -5.99 -23.60
CA VAL A 119 -14.41 -7.24 -24.39
C VAL A 119 -15.82 -7.75 -24.72
N ILE A 120 -16.77 -7.68 -23.78
CA ILE A 120 -18.16 -8.09 -24.03
C ILE A 120 -18.83 -7.16 -25.04
N GLU A 121 -18.65 -5.85 -24.91
CA GLU A 121 -19.20 -4.86 -25.85
C GLU A 121 -18.61 -5.03 -27.25
N ALA A 122 -17.30 -5.24 -27.36
CA ALA A 122 -16.63 -5.51 -28.62
C ALA A 122 -17.14 -6.81 -29.28
N ARG A 123 -17.39 -7.86 -28.50
CA ARG A 123 -17.99 -9.10 -29.01
C ARG A 123 -19.40 -8.87 -29.54
N LYS A 124 -20.26 -8.17 -28.78
CA LYS A 124 -21.61 -7.83 -29.23
C LYS A 124 -21.61 -6.98 -30.51
N ALA A 125 -20.68 -6.02 -30.62
CA ALA A 125 -20.53 -5.22 -31.82
C ALA A 125 -20.10 -6.09 -33.01
N LEU A 126 -19.12 -6.98 -32.81
CA LEU A 126 -18.67 -7.91 -33.84
C LEU A 126 -19.80 -8.84 -34.32
N ASP A 127 -20.58 -9.40 -33.39
CA ASP A 127 -21.72 -10.27 -33.71
C ASP A 127 -22.85 -9.52 -34.45
N SER A 128 -22.92 -8.19 -34.31
CA SER A 128 -23.92 -7.36 -35.00
C SER A 128 -23.53 -6.98 -36.43
N VAL A 129 -22.28 -7.23 -36.84
CA VAL A 129 -21.83 -7.02 -38.21
C VAL A 129 -22.42 -8.13 -39.08
N LYS A 130 -23.42 -7.78 -39.91
CA LYS A 130 -23.97 -8.68 -40.94
C LYS A 130 -22.88 -9.07 -41.94
N ASP A 131 -22.98 -10.29 -42.45
CA ASP A 131 -22.08 -10.78 -43.49
C ASP A 131 -22.25 -9.96 -44.77
N PHE A 132 -21.19 -9.82 -45.58
CA PHE A 132 -21.22 -9.02 -46.81
C PHE A 132 -22.32 -9.50 -47.78
N THR A 133 -22.61 -10.79 -47.74
CA THR A 133 -23.67 -11.47 -48.50
C THR A 133 -25.07 -10.95 -48.17
N ASP A 134 -25.34 -10.51 -46.94
CA ASP A 134 -26.63 -9.91 -46.55
C ASP A 134 -26.87 -8.52 -47.18
N TYR A 135 -25.80 -7.81 -47.54
CA TYR A 135 -25.89 -6.50 -48.20
C TYR A 135 -26.04 -6.60 -49.72
N LEU A 136 -25.76 -7.76 -50.32
CA LEU A 136 -25.83 -7.97 -51.78
C LEU A 136 -27.26 -8.27 -52.29
N ASN A 137 -28.20 -8.63 -51.42
CA ASN A 137 -29.58 -8.97 -51.80
C ASN A 137 -30.46 -7.76 -52.20
N LEU A 138 -29.90 -6.58 -52.49
CA LEU A 138 -30.67 -5.35 -52.71
C LEU A 138 -30.64 -4.78 -54.14
N ILE A 139 -30.03 -5.43 -55.14
CA ILE A 139 -30.17 -5.01 -56.55
C ILE A 139 -30.23 -6.23 -57.48
N VAL A 140 -31.41 -6.83 -57.60
CA VAL A 140 -31.91 -7.37 -58.87
C VAL A 140 -33.41 -7.07 -58.91
N THR A 141 -33.76 -5.82 -59.21
CA THR A 141 -35.08 -5.54 -59.78
C THR A 141 -35.02 -5.91 -61.24
N ASP A 142 -35.86 -6.88 -61.60
CA ASP A 142 -36.11 -7.36 -62.96
C ASP A 142 -36.16 -6.19 -63.95
N THR A 143 -35.20 -6.14 -64.87
CA THR A 143 -35.41 -5.46 -66.14
C THR A 143 -36.42 -6.30 -66.92
N GLU A 144 -37.69 -5.92 -66.83
CA GLU A 144 -38.74 -6.45 -67.69
C GLU A 144 -38.27 -6.41 -69.15
N GLU A 145 -38.37 -7.55 -69.82
CA GLU A 145 -38.13 -7.72 -71.25
C GLU A 145 -39.03 -6.76 -72.03
N VAL A 146 -38.44 -5.73 -72.64
CA VAL A 146 -39.10 -4.99 -73.73
C VAL A 146 -38.93 -5.83 -74.99
N ASN A 147 -39.96 -6.60 -75.33
CA ASN A 147 -40.12 -7.19 -76.66
C ASN A 147 -40.50 -6.08 -77.65
N GLU A 148 -39.68 -5.87 -78.68
CA GLU A 148 -40.05 -5.21 -79.95
C GLU A 148 -39.98 -6.23 -81.10
#